data_AF-A0A6N9J852-F1
#
_entry.id   AF-A0A6N9J852-F1
#
_cell.length_a   1.000
_cell.length_b   1.000
_cell.length_c   1.000
_cell.angle_alpha   90.00
_cell.angle_beta   90.00
_cell.angle_gamma   90.00
#
_symmetry.space_group_name_H-M   'P 1'
#
loop_
_entity.id
_entity.type
_entity.pdbx_description
1 polymer ?
#
loop_
_entity_poly.entity_id
_entity_poly.type
_entity_poly.pdbx_seq_one_letter_code
_entity_poly.pdbx_strand_id
1 'polypeptide(L)'
;MHTVYKAISPEEMQRVIDYCKQHTLKTGGPFEIYPGERDSQVMVIVNSHQGNEPLEKFKPLGSFYCNYMGEGIISVDEEESDYDAMPSAKEHIKAIKQVIDILIEKAYPGAKLKFPSL
;
A
#
# COMPACT_ATOMS: atom_id res chain seq x y z
N MET A 1 0.45 1.33 16.12
CA MET A 1 -0.71 2.25 16.16
C MET A 1 -0.92 2.82 14.76
N HIS A 2 -2.15 2.79 14.24
CA HIS A 2 -2.45 3.28 12.90
C HIS A 2 -2.82 4.76 12.96
N THR A 3 -2.21 5.58 12.11
CA THR A 3 -2.58 7.00 11.97
C THR A 3 -3.38 7.18 10.70
N VAL A 4 -4.49 7.93 10.79
CA VAL A 4 -5.29 8.31 9.62
C VAL A 4 -4.44 9.16 8.69
N TYR A 5 -4.33 8.75 7.43
CA TYR A 5 -3.62 9.49 6.40
C TYR A 5 -4.57 10.32 5.52
N LYS A 6 -5.62 9.70 4.97
CA LYS A 6 -6.59 10.36 4.09
C LYS A 6 -8.00 9.78 4.26
N ALA A 7 -8.99 10.64 4.08
CA ALA A 7 -10.36 10.25 3.77
C ALA A 7 -10.57 10.40 2.25
N ILE A 8 -11.15 9.39 1.62
CA ILE A 8 -11.44 9.32 0.18
C ILE A 8 -12.84 8.77 -0.06
N SER A 9 -13.39 8.93 -1.27
CA SER A 9 -14.70 8.36 -1.57
C SER A 9 -14.62 6.82 -1.60
N PRO A 10 -15.74 6.12 -1.33
CA PRO A 10 -15.81 4.66 -1.49
C PRO A 10 -15.45 4.20 -2.91
N GLU A 11 -15.79 4.97 -3.95
CA GLU A 11 -15.42 4.64 -5.33
C GLU A 11 -13.89 4.73 -5.56
N GLU A 12 -13.25 5.77 -5.02
CA GLU A 12 -11.80 5.91 -5.08
C GLU A 12 -11.10 4.78 -4.32
N MET A 13 -11.61 4.42 -3.15
CA MET A 13 -11.09 3.31 -2.35
C MET A 13 -11.19 1.98 -3.09
N GLN A 14 -12.34 1.71 -3.69
CA GLN A 14 -12.55 0.50 -4.49
C GLN A 14 -11.55 0.44 -5.65
N ARG A 15 -11.36 1.56 -6.35
CA ARG A 15 -10.38 1.68 -7.44
C ARG A 15 -8.96 1.40 -6.98
N VAL A 16 -8.55 1.95 -5.84
CA VAL A 16 -7.23 1.70 -5.22
C VAL A 16 -7.05 0.21 -4.93
N ILE A 17 -8.04 -0.43 -4.29
CA ILE A 17 -7.98 -1.85 -3.92
C ILE A 17 -7.93 -2.74 -5.17
N ASP A 18 -8.75 -2.46 -6.17
CA ASP A 18 -8.79 -3.23 -7.41
C ASP A 18 -7.47 -3.14 -8.17
N TYR A 19 -6.85 -1.96 -8.21
CA TYR A 19 -5.52 -1.79 -8.78
C TYR A 19 -4.48 -2.65 -8.07
N CYS A 20 -4.47 -2.61 -6.73
CA CYS A 20 -3.53 -3.40 -5.93
C CYS A 20 -3.72 -4.91 -6.19
N LYS A 21 -4.97 -5.40 -6.22
CA LYS A 21 -5.30 -6.79 -6.51
C LYS A 21 -4.83 -7.25 -7.90
N GLN A 22 -4.83 -6.35 -8.88
CA GLN A 22 -4.33 -6.66 -10.23
C GLN A 22 -2.79 -6.67 -10.30
N HIS A 23 -2.11 -5.95 -9.41
CA HIS A 23 -0.65 -5.74 -9.41
C HIS A 23 0.01 -6.35 -8.16
N THR A 24 -0.39 -7.57 -7.81
CA THR A 24 0.22 -8.32 -6.70
C THR A 24 1.64 -8.81 -7.03
N LEU A 25 2.39 -9.25 -6.02
CA LEU A 25 3.65 -9.99 -6.20
C LEU A 25 3.53 -11.14 -7.21
N LYS A 26 2.41 -11.88 -7.19
CA LYS A 26 2.16 -13.01 -8.10
C LYS A 26 1.98 -12.58 -9.56
N THR A 27 1.58 -11.34 -9.79
CA THR A 27 1.40 -10.75 -11.13
C THR A 27 2.54 -9.79 -11.50
N GLY A 28 3.63 -9.78 -10.72
CA GLY A 28 4.83 -8.98 -10.98
C GLY A 28 4.75 -7.53 -10.48
N GLY A 29 3.73 -7.16 -9.72
CA GLY A 29 3.63 -5.86 -9.05
C GLY A 29 4.12 -5.93 -7.59
N PRO A 30 4.12 -4.81 -6.86
CA PRO A 30 4.72 -4.71 -5.53
C PRO A 30 3.75 -5.05 -4.37
N PHE A 31 2.49 -5.39 -4.65
CA PHE A 31 1.47 -5.43 -3.60
C PHE A 31 1.19 -6.83 -3.05
N GLU A 32 0.87 -6.90 -1.77
CA GLU A 32 0.16 -8.02 -1.17
C GLU A 32 -1.09 -7.51 -0.48
N ILE A 33 -2.18 -8.29 -0.53
CA ILE A 33 -3.50 -7.87 -0.08
C ILE A 33 -4.03 -8.92 0.88
N TYR A 34 -4.44 -8.47 2.05
CA TYR A 34 -5.00 -9.31 3.10
C TYR A 34 -6.33 -8.72 3.58
N PRO A 35 -7.32 -9.56 3.92
CA PRO A 35 -8.44 -9.10 4.72
C PRO A 35 -7.90 -8.56 6.05
N GLY A 36 -8.40 -7.41 6.48
CA GLY A 36 -8.07 -6.85 7.79
C GLY A 36 -8.76 -7.62 8.92
N GLU A 37 -8.50 -7.21 10.16
CA GLU A 37 -9.11 -7.85 11.35
C GLU A 37 -10.63 -7.63 11.44
N ARG A 38 -11.15 -6.66 10.68
CA ARG A 38 -12.58 -6.38 10.54
C ARG A 38 -13.01 -6.68 9.11
N ASP A 39 -14.24 -7.18 8.95
CA ASP A 39 -14.83 -7.50 7.64
C ASP A 39 -14.87 -6.30 6.67
N SER A 40 -14.79 -5.08 7.20
CA SER A 40 -14.78 -3.83 6.44
C SER A 40 -13.38 -3.23 6.20
N GLN A 41 -12.32 -3.97 6.50
CA GLN A 41 -10.94 -3.50 6.39
C GLN A 41 -10.15 -4.37 5.39
N VAL A 42 -9.30 -3.72 4.60
CA VAL A 42 -8.32 -4.37 3.72
C VAL A 42 -6.94 -3.83 4.07
N MET A 43 -6.01 -4.72 4.35
CA MET A 43 -4.59 -4.38 4.52
C MET A 43 -3.87 -4.59 3.18
N VAL A 44 -3.09 -3.58 2.80
CA VAL A 44 -2.20 -3.64 1.63
C VAL A 44 -0.76 -3.50 2.12
N ILE A 45 0.06 -4.51 1.85
CA ILE A 45 1.51 -4.44 2.06
C ILE A 45 2.13 -3.96 0.74
N VAL A 46 3.01 -2.98 0.85
CA VAL A 46 3.83 -2.49 -0.26
C VAL A 46 5.23 -3.05 -0.07
N ASN A 47 5.69 -3.82 -1.05
CA ASN A 47 7.02 -4.40 -1.05
C ASN A 47 7.98 -3.60 -1.92
N SER A 48 9.26 -3.75 -1.63
CA SER A 48 10.31 -3.21 -2.47
C SER A 48 10.30 -3.91 -3.83
N HIS A 49 10.33 -3.13 -4.92
CA HIS A 49 10.28 -3.70 -6.25
C HIS A 49 11.69 -3.85 -6.80
N GLN A 50 12.31 -5.00 -6.53
CA GLN A 50 13.65 -5.29 -7.02
C GLN A 50 13.67 -5.90 -8.44
N GLY A 51 12.86 -5.36 -9.37
CA GLY A 51 12.91 -5.72 -10.80
C GLY A 51 12.93 -7.24 -11.08
N ASN A 52 14.08 -7.76 -11.52
CA ASN A 52 14.31 -9.17 -11.90
C ASN A 52 14.70 -10.08 -10.72
N GLU A 53 14.73 -9.60 -9.48
CA GLU A 53 15.08 -10.42 -8.33
C GLU A 53 13.94 -11.41 -8.00
N PRO A 54 14.25 -12.58 -7.41
CA PRO A 54 13.25 -13.53 -6.95
C PRO A 54 12.27 -12.91 -5.94
N LEU A 55 11.01 -13.35 -5.95
CA LEU A 55 9.98 -12.90 -5.01
C LEU A 55 10.40 -13.01 -3.53
N GLU A 56 11.26 -13.98 -3.22
CA GLU A 56 11.83 -14.23 -1.88
C GLU A 56 12.69 -13.07 -1.34
N LYS A 57 13.12 -12.16 -2.22
CA LYS A 57 13.95 -11.00 -1.86
C LYS A 57 13.15 -9.70 -1.75
N PHE A 58 11.87 -9.72 -2.11
CA PHE A 58 10.99 -8.57 -1.91
C PHE A 58 10.84 -8.37 -0.41
N LYS A 59 11.19 -7.17 0.06
CA LYS A 59 11.08 -6.82 1.48
C LYS A 59 9.89 -5.89 1.66
N PRO A 60 9.02 -6.12 2.66
CA PRO A 60 7.97 -5.17 2.99
C PRO A 60 8.58 -3.80 3.32
N LEU A 61 8.12 -2.76 2.63
CA LEU A 61 8.45 -1.37 2.93
C LEU A 61 7.49 -0.79 3.96
N GLY A 62 6.26 -1.29 4.00
CA GLY A 62 5.24 -0.90 4.95
C GLY A 62 3.85 -1.32 4.51
N SER A 63 2.87 -0.99 5.33
CA SER A 63 1.46 -1.31 5.14
C SER A 63 0.61 -0.03 5.12
N PHE A 64 -0.52 -0.11 4.41
CA PHE A 64 -1.63 0.79 4.61
C PHE A 64 -2.94 0.01 4.68
N TYR A 65 -3.93 0.61 5.32
CA TYR A 65 -5.19 -0.02 5.63
C TYR A 65 -6.33 0.81 5.07
N CYS A 66 -7.14 0.19 4.23
CA CYS A 66 -8.38 0.74 3.72
C CYS A 66 -9.53 0.30 4.60
N ASN A 67 -10.31 1.24 5.13
CA ASN A 67 -11.47 0.97 5.98
C ASN A 67 -12.72 1.67 5.42
N TYR A 68 -13.80 0.90 5.22
CA TYR A 68 -15.07 1.38 4.68
C TYR A 68 -16.06 1.95 5.73
N MET A 69 -15.61 2.27 6.95
CA MET A 69 -16.48 2.88 7.97
C MET A 69 -16.80 4.36 7.67
N GLY A 70 -17.84 4.61 6.86
CA GLY A 70 -18.30 5.95 6.48
C GLY A 70 -17.69 6.41 5.16
N GLU A 71 -17.01 7.56 5.15
CA GLU A 71 -16.04 7.87 4.08
C GLU A 71 -14.91 6.82 4.13
N GLY A 72 -14.32 6.49 2.98
CA GLY A 72 -13.23 5.53 2.93
C GLY A 72 -12.00 6.08 3.63
N ILE A 73 -11.58 5.49 4.74
CA ILE A 73 -10.38 5.91 5.49
C ILE A 73 -9.18 5.08 5.07
N ILE A 74 -8.12 5.75 4.65
CA ILE A 74 -6.78 5.16 4.53
C ILE A 74 -5.95 5.54 5.75
N SER A 75 -5.41 4.54 6.43
CA SER A 75 -4.48 4.70 7.56
C SER A 75 -3.17 3.96 7.30
N VAL A 76 -2.09 4.40 7.94
CA VAL A 76 -0.76 3.80 7.85
C VAL A 76 -0.25 3.47 9.24
N ASP A 77 0.56 2.43 9.36
CA ASP A 77 1.29 2.17 10.60
C ASP A 77 2.42 3.20 10.74
N GLU A 78 2.39 3.97 11.83
CA GLU A 78 3.43 4.96 12.15
C GLU A 78 4.36 4.51 13.29
N GLU A 79 4.08 3.36 13.93
CA GLU A 79 4.99 2.80 14.94
C GLU A 79 6.15 2.05 14.27
N GLU A 80 7.36 2.34 14.74
CA GLU A 80 8.61 1.68 14.37
C GLU A 80 8.42 0.17 14.52
N SER A 81 8.24 -0.49 13.38
CA SER A 81 8.31 -1.93 13.31
C SER A 81 9.80 -2.28 13.23
N ASP A 82 10.17 -3.35 13.93
CA ASP A 82 11.47 -4.05 13.88
C ASP A 82 11.80 -4.58 12.46
N TYR A 83 11.62 -3.77 11.42
CA TYR A 83 12.20 -4.02 10.12
C TYR A 83 13.70 -3.75 10.26
N ASP A 84 14.45 -4.82 10.50
CA ASP A 84 15.93 -4.92 10.57
C ASP A 84 16.69 -4.34 9.33
N ALA A 85 16.02 -3.56 8.48
CA ALA A 85 16.57 -2.84 7.36
C ALA A 85 16.28 -1.34 7.49
N MET A 86 17.29 -0.61 7.99
CA MET A 86 17.62 0.81 7.72
C MET A 86 17.38 1.85 8.85
N PRO A 87 18.24 2.89 8.93
CA PRO A 87 18.16 4.00 9.92
C PRO A 87 16.97 4.98 9.84
N SER A 88 15.86 4.70 9.13
CA SER A 88 14.89 5.75 8.79
C SER A 88 13.44 5.27 8.61
N ALA A 89 12.78 4.84 9.69
CA ALA A 89 11.32 4.61 9.69
C ALA A 89 10.50 5.77 9.07
N LYS A 90 10.99 7.01 9.16
CA LYS A 90 10.42 8.21 8.52
C LYS A 90 10.46 8.19 6.98
N GLU A 91 11.48 7.60 6.37
CA GLU A 91 11.59 7.54 4.90
C GLU A 91 10.63 6.50 4.32
N HIS A 92 10.42 5.39 5.02
CA HIS A 92 9.47 4.36 4.60
C HIS A 92 8.03 4.87 4.62
N ILE A 93 7.61 5.56 5.70
CA ILE A 93 6.27 6.16 5.78
C ILE A 93 6.06 7.17 4.65
N LYS A 94 7.08 7.95 4.29
CA LYS A 94 7.02 8.89 3.16
C LYS A 94 6.81 8.16 1.83
N ALA A 95 7.53 7.06 1.60
CA ALA A 95 7.36 6.24 0.40
C ALA A 95 5.94 5.65 0.31
N ILE A 96 5.42 5.10 1.41
CA ILE A 96 4.05 4.58 1.47
C ILE A 96 3.02 5.68 1.19
N LYS A 97 3.16 6.86 1.81
CA LYS A 97 2.27 8.00 1.56
C LYS A 97 2.28 8.44 0.08
N GLN A 98 3.45 8.43 -0.57
CA GLN A 98 3.56 8.71 -2.00
C GLN A 98 2.88 7.64 -2.88
N VAL A 99 3.02 6.36 -2.53
CA VAL A 99 2.31 5.27 -3.21
C VAL A 99 0.81 5.47 -3.12
N ILE A 100 0.30 5.76 -1.92
CA ILE A 100 -1.13 6.03 -1.70
C ILE A 100 -1.60 7.20 -2.55
N ASP A 101 -0.85 8.31 -2.57
CA ASP A 101 -1.22 9.49 -3.38
C ASP A 101 -1.31 9.16 -4.87
N ILE A 102 -0.32 8.42 -5.40
CA ILE A 102 -0.30 7.98 -6.80
C ILE A 102 -1.49 7.05 -7.10
N LEU A 103 -1.82 6.13 -6.20
CA LEU A 103 -2.95 5.22 -6.37
C LEU A 103 -4.28 6.00 -6.40
N ILE A 104 -4.50 6.90 -5.45
CA ILE A 104 -5.71 7.72 -5.41
C ILE A 104 -5.85 8.53 -6.70
N GLU A 105 -4.77 9.20 -7.13
CA GLU A 105 -4.81 10.11 -8.27
C GLU A 105 -4.90 9.37 -9.62
N LYS A 106 -4.25 8.21 -9.77
CA LYS A 106 -3.94 7.63 -11.10
C LYS A 106 -4.38 6.19 -11.32
N ALA A 107 -4.89 5.48 -10.32
CA ALA A 107 -5.24 4.04 -10.44
C ALA A 107 -6.51 3.75 -11.26
N TYR A 108 -6.74 4.48 -12.34
CA TYR A 108 -7.86 4.21 -13.25
C TYR A 108 -7.67 2.86 -13.97
N PRO A 109 -8.78 2.20 -14.38
CA PRO A 109 -8.72 0.95 -15.11
C PRO A 109 -7.74 1.00 -16.29
N GLY A 110 -6.79 0.04 -16.33
CA GLY A 110 -5.76 -0.05 -17.38
C GLY A 110 -4.52 0.82 -17.15
N ALA A 111 -4.44 1.58 -16.05
CA ALA A 111 -3.26 2.38 -15.75
C ALA A 111 -1.99 1.52 -15.54
N LYS A 112 -0.85 2.02 -16.02
CA LYS A 112 0.48 1.45 -15.73
C LYS A 112 1.23 2.45 -14.85
N LEU A 113 1.20 2.22 -13.54
CA LEU A 113 1.79 3.13 -12.57
C LEU A 113 3.26 2.79 -12.35
N LYS A 114 4.06 3.84 -12.14
CA LYS A 114 5.42 3.74 -11.64
C LYS A 114 5.46 4.42 -10.28
N PHE A 115 6.03 3.72 -9.31
CA PHE A 115 6.21 4.25 -7.97
C PHE A 115 7.69 4.64 -7.80
N PRO A 116 7.97 5.90 -7.43
CA PRO A 116 9.33 6.31 -7.14
C PRO A 116 9.87 5.53 -5.93
N SER A 117 11.06 4.96 -6.07
CA SER A 117 11.82 4.42 -4.92
C SER A 117 11.07 3.35 -4.11
N LEU A 118 10.37 2.43 -4.78
CA LEU A 118 10.04 1.11 -4.22
C LEU A 118 11.17 0.12 -4.49
#